data_AF-A0A7Y3MVI4-F1
#
_entry.id   AF-A0A7Y3MVI4-F1
#
_cell.length_a   1.000
_cell.length_b   1.000
_cell.length_c   1.000
_cell.angle_alpha   90.00
_cell.angle_beta   90.00
_cell.angle_gamma   90.00
#
_symmetry.space_group_name_H-M   'P 1'
#
loop_
_entity.id
_entity.type
_entity.pdbx_description
1 polymer ?
#
loop_
_entity_poly.entity_id
_entity_poly.type
_entity_poly.pdbx_seq_one_letter_code
_entity_poly.pdbx_strand_id
1 'polypeptide(L)'
;MTTTGGFHLAFSLIAIAAGAVVLLLPKGTRWHRTWGHGYVWSMVGVIVTSMAMYDLTGRVTPFHFAALVAAVTVAGGMWTV
;
A
#
# COMPACT_ATOMS: atom_id res chain seq x y z
N MET A 1 11.27 15.13 -9.39
CA MET A 1 10.66 13.87 -8.94
C MET A 1 11.35 12.74 -9.68
N THR A 2 11.82 11.70 -8.99
CA THR A 2 12.36 10.51 -9.65
C THR A 2 11.21 9.67 -10.21
N THR A 3 11.45 8.86 -11.24
CA THR A 3 10.43 7.98 -11.83
C THR A 3 9.78 7.08 -10.76
N THR A 4 10.60 6.49 -9.88
CA THR A 4 10.15 5.68 -8.75
C THR A 4 9.29 6.49 -7.76
N GLY A 5 9.69 7.72 -7.44
CA GLY A 5 8.91 8.60 -6.57
C GLY A 5 7.56 8.99 -7.17
N GLY A 6 7.49 9.18 -8.49
CA GLY A 6 6.23 9.41 -9.20
C GLY A 6 5.28 8.22 -9.11
N PHE A 7 5.79 7.00 -9.35
CA PHE A 7 5.01 5.77 -9.15
C PHE A 7 4.56 5.60 -7.70
N HIS A 8 5.46 5.81 -6.74
CA HIS A 8 5.14 5.73 -5.31
C HIS A 8 3.97 6.65 -4.94
N LEU A 9 4.01 7.91 -5.41
CA LEU A 9 2.94 8.87 -5.18
C LEU A 9 1.62 8.42 -5.81
N ALA A 10 1.63 7.98 -7.08
CA ALA A 10 0.42 7.54 -7.78
C ALA A 10 -0.24 6.35 -7.07
N PHE A 11 0.54 5.32 -6.72
CA PHE A 11 0.03 4.17 -5.97
C PHE A 11 -0.46 4.56 -4.57
N SER A 12 0.21 5.49 -3.89
CA SER A 12 -0.20 5.98 -2.57
C SER A 12 -1.57 6.67 -2.62
N LEU A 13 -1.82 7.50 -3.63
CA LEU A 13 -3.11 8.17 -3.80
C LEU A 13 -4.24 7.16 -4.08
N ILE A 14 -3.97 6.16 -4.92
CA ILE A 14 -4.93 5.08 -5.21
C ILE A 14 -5.20 4.27 -3.92
N ALA A 15 -4.16 3.93 -3.16
CA ALA A 15 -4.29 3.18 -1.92
C ALA A 15 -5.10 3.94 -0.86
N ILE A 16 -4.88 5.25 -0.70
CA ILE A 16 -5.67 6.07 0.23
C ILE A 16 -7.15 6.09 -0.19
N ALA A 17 -7.42 6.33 -1.48
CA ALA A 17 -8.80 6.38 -1.98
C ALA A 17 -9.50 5.01 -1.83
N ALA A 18 -8.87 3.92 -2.28
CA ALA A 18 -9.43 2.58 -2.17
C ALA A 18 -9.58 2.15 -0.71
N GLY A 19 -8.59 2.42 0.15
CA GLY A 19 -8.63 2.11 1.58
C GLY A 19 -9.76 2.84 2.30
N ALA A 20 -9.98 4.12 1.99
CA ALA A 20 -11.12 4.88 2.52
C ALA A 20 -12.45 4.21 2.13
N VAL A 21 -12.61 3.79 0.87
CA VAL A 21 -13.81 3.06 0.43
C VAL A 21 -13.97 1.73 1.17
N VAL A 22 -12.89 0.95 1.35
CA VAL A 22 -12.92 -0.33 2.09
C VAL A 22 -13.40 -0.14 3.52
N LEU A 23 -12.95 0.92 4.20
CA LEU A 23 -13.32 1.22 5.59
C LEU A 23 -14.79 1.64 5.74
N LEU A 24 -15.36 2.28 4.72
CA LEU A 24 -16.77 2.71 4.71
C LEU A 24 -17.75 1.59 4.32
N LEU A 25 -17.25 0.52 3.70
CA LEU A 25 -18.08 -0.60 3.27
C LEU A 25 -18.22 -1.65 4.37
N PRO A 26 -19.42 -2.24 4.56
CA PRO A 26 -19.59 -3.37 5.47
C PRO A 26 -18.67 -4.54 5.09
N LYS A 27 -17.90 -5.04 6.07
CA LYS A 27 -16.98 -6.18 5.89
C LYS A 27 -17.75 -7.42 5.41
N GLY A 28 -17.13 -8.16 4.48
CA GLY A 28 -17.70 -9.40 3.93
C GLY A 28 -18.64 -9.22 2.73
N THR A 29 -18.98 -7.98 2.37
CA THR A 29 -19.73 -7.71 1.13
C THR A 29 -18.85 -7.90 -0.11
N ARG A 30 -19.48 -8.19 -1.26
CA ARG A 30 -18.77 -8.26 -2.55
C ARG A 30 -17.95 -7.00 -2.83
N TRP A 31 -18.49 -5.83 -2.47
CA TRP A 31 -17.86 -4.54 -2.70
C TRP A 31 -16.65 -4.32 -1.79
N HIS A 32 -16.74 -4.72 -0.51
CA HIS A 32 -15.59 -4.68 0.39
C HIS A 32 -14.42 -5.53 -0.15
N ARG A 33 -14.71 -6.71 -0.72
CA ARG A 33 -13.68 -7.57 -1.35
C ARG A 33 -13.09 -6.94 -2.61
N THR A 34 -13.92 -6.44 -3.52
CA THR A 34 -13.45 -5.83 -4.78
C THR A 34 -12.54 -4.63 -4.52
N TRP A 35 -12.98 -3.69 -3.68
CA TRP A 35 -12.16 -2.53 -3.32
C TRP A 35 -10.96 -2.93 -2.45
N GLY A 36 -11.10 -3.96 -1.62
CA GLY A 36 -10.02 -4.55 -0.83
C GLY A 36 -8.88 -5.06 -1.70
N HIS A 37 -9.17 -5.78 -2.78
CA HIS A 37 -8.15 -6.21 -3.73
C HIS A 37 -7.48 -5.02 -4.43
N GLY A 38 -8.24 -3.98 -4.80
CA GLY A 38 -7.68 -2.75 -5.36
C GLY A 38 -6.73 -2.04 -4.39
N TYR A 39 -7.11 -1.95 -3.10
CA TYR A 39 -6.26 -1.45 -2.03
C TYR A 39 -4.99 -2.28 -1.86
N VAL A 40 -5.09 -3.61 -1.85
CA VAL A 40 -3.92 -4.50 -1.70
C VAL A 40 -2.95 -4.35 -2.86
N TRP A 41 -3.43 -4.37 -4.11
CA TRP A 41 -2.55 -4.22 -5.28
C TRP A 41 -1.86 -2.85 -5.31
N SER A 42 -2.58 -1.79 -4.93
CA SER A 42 -1.97 -0.46 -4.83
C SER A 42 -0.94 -0.39 -3.70
N MET A 43 -1.22 -0.97 -2.54
CA MET A 43 -0.25 -1.05 -1.43
C MET A 43 0.99 -1.87 -1.77
N VAL A 44 0.88 -2.95 -2.54
CA VAL A 44 2.05 -3.67 -3.05
C VAL A 44 2.95 -2.74 -3.87
N GLY A 45 2.36 -1.90 -4.73
CA GLY A 45 3.10 -0.87 -5.46
C GLY A 45 3.81 0.14 -4.54
N VAL A 46 3.13 0.62 -3.49
CA VAL A 46 3.72 1.51 -2.47
C VAL A 46 4.90 0.84 -1.75
N ILE A 47 4.73 -0.42 -1.33
CA ILE A 47 5.76 -1.18 -0.60
C ILE A 47 6.99 -1.40 -1.48
N VAL A 48 6.80 -1.89 -2.71
CA VAL A 48 7.90 -2.16 -3.65
C VAL A 48 8.68 -0.89 -3.96
N THR A 49 7.98 0.20 -4.26
CA THR A 49 8.64 1.49 -4.54
C THR A 49 9.33 2.06 -3.30
N SER A 50 8.73 1.93 -2.11
CA SER A 50 9.38 2.36 -0.86
C SER A 50 10.65 1.58 -0.56
N MET A 51 10.68 0.27 -0.83
CA MET A 51 11.86 -0.57 -0.65
C MET A 51 12.97 -0.30 -1.67
N ALA A 52 12.62 0.29 -2.82
CA ALA A 52 13.55 0.66 -3.88
C ALA A 52 14.15 2.07 -3.72
N MET A 53 13.64 2.89 -2.80
CA MET A 53 14.01 4.30 -2.66
C MET A 53 15.07 4.53 -1.57
N TYR A 54 16.28 4.90 -2.00
CA TYR A 54 17.40 5.23 -1.11
C TYR A 54 17.82 6.71 -1.17
N ASP A 55 17.09 7.54 -1.93
CA ASP A 55 17.48 8.92 -2.28
C ASP A 55 17.68 9.85 -1.06
N LEU A 56 17.08 9.55 0.10
CA LEU A 56 17.17 10.40 1.29
C LEU A 56 18.51 10.31 2.03
N THR A 57 19.09 9.10 2.13
CA THR A 57 20.30 8.87 2.94
C THR A 57 21.32 7.92 2.30
N GLY A 58 20.99 7.32 1.16
CA GLY A 58 21.76 6.23 0.54
C GLY A 58 21.76 4.92 1.33
N ARG A 59 20.96 4.80 2.39
CA ARG A 59 20.91 3.65 3.31
C ARG A 59 19.47 3.27 3.62
N VAL A 60 19.29 2.12 4.29
CA VAL A 60 18.00 1.71 4.85
C VAL A 60 17.55 2.75 5.87
N THR A 61 16.32 3.24 5.69
CA THR A 61 15.69 4.28 6.52
C THR A 61 14.48 3.72 7.27
N PRO A 62 13.95 4.43 8.29
CA PRO A 62 12.69 4.08 8.94
C PRO A 62 11.52 3.82 7.98
N PHE A 63 11.51 4.43 6.79
CA PHE A 63 10.47 4.19 5.77
C PHE A 63 10.48 2.76 5.21
N HIS A 64 11.64 2.11 5.13
CA HIS A 64 11.73 0.71 4.72
C HIS A 64 11.11 -0.22 5.78
N PHE A 65 11.35 0.08 7.06
CA PHE A 65 10.71 -0.64 8.16
C PHE A 65 9.19 -0.42 8.17
N ALA A 66 8.74 0.81 7.91
CA ALA A 66 7.31 1.08 7.74
C ALA A 66 6.70 0.29 6.57
N ALA A 67 7.42 0.14 5.46
CA ALA A 67 6.99 -0.68 4.34
C ALA A 67 6.89 -2.18 4.70
N LEU A 68 7.81 -2.70 5.53
CA LEU A 68 7.72 -4.08 6.05
C LEU A 68 6.52 -4.27 6.97
N VAL A 69 6.28 -3.32 7.89
CA VAL A 69 5.10 -3.35 8.75
C VAL A 69 3.83 -3.32 7.89
N ALA A 70 3.78 -2.45 6.88
CA ALA A 70 2.67 -2.38 5.93
C ALA A 70 2.47 -3.71 5.17
N ALA A 71 3.55 -4.38 4.76
CA ALA A 71 3.46 -5.68 4.10
C ALA A 71 2.81 -6.73 5.01
N VAL A 72 3.21 -6.79 6.28
CA VAL A 72 2.64 -7.71 7.26
C VAL A 72 1.16 -7.40 7.53
N THR A 73 0.79 -6.12 7.68
CA THR A 73 -0.60 -5.73 7.95
C THR A 73 -1.52 -5.96 6.75
N VAL A 74 -1.05 -5.70 5.53
CA VAL A 74 -1.80 -6.01 4.30
C VAL A 74 -1.98 -7.52 4.14
N ALA A 75 -0.94 -8.31 4.38
CA ALA A 75 -1.04 -9.78 4.38
C ALA A 75 -2.04 -10.29 5.43
N GLY A 76 -2.00 -9.74 6.64
CA GLY A 76 -2.96 -10.06 7.70
C GLY A 76 -4.40 -9.69 7.34
N GLY A 77 -4.60 -8.55 6.65
CA GLY A 77 -5.90 -8.15 6.12
C GLY A 77 -6.48 -9.16 5.12
N MET A 78 -5.61 -9.77 4.31
CA MET A 78 -5.99 -10.79 3.31
C MET A 78 -6.29 -12.17 3.91
N TRP A 79 -5.82 -12.46 5.11
CA TRP A 79 -5.99 -13.78 5.76
C TRP A 79 -7.48 -14.19 5.92
N THR A 80 -8.38 -13.21 6.02
CA THR A 80 -9.80 -13.44 6.32
C THR A 80 -10.74 -13.09 5.15
N VAL A 81 -10.20 -12.75 3.98
CA VAL A 81 -10.99 -12.32 2.81
C VAL A 81 -11.78 -13.47 2.19
#